data_AF-X0XZN9-F1
#
_entry.id   AF-X0XZN9-F1
#
_cell.length_a   1.000
_cell.length_b   1.000
_cell.length_c   1.000
_cell.angle_alpha   90.00
_cell.angle_beta   90.00
_cell.angle_gamma   90.00
#
_symmetry.space_group_name_H-M   'P 1'
#
loop_
_entity.id
_entity.type
_entity.pdbx_description
1 polymer ?
#
loop_
_entity_poly.entity_id
_entity_poly.type
_entity_poly.pdbx_seq_one_letter_code
_entity_poly.pdbx_strand_id
1 'polypeptide(L)'
;EAKAKLYSCKSVIDASAAISDKTEIVSLSTALKENLSFLKKLEDTQKQKGLLLCYDLLANAKRRADLEDKFDDGMARLYRAMEAMAQFRLESHYDIKTRNVKIRQIPDSLRENYERRYIDEKDERIKLPLFASYQLLKELGDELGEGFFQYYDKELRSILDLRNRSILAHGFHAVKEETFRKMYSVILRFAGVTEEQIPRFPDLVL
;
A
#
# COMPACT_ATOMS: atom_id res chain seq x y z
N GLU A 1 7.95 1.19 -23.84
CA GLU A 1 6.89 0.56 -24.65
C GLU A 1 5.48 0.75 -24.05
N ALA A 2 5.20 0.24 -22.84
CA ALA A 2 3.86 0.31 -22.22
C ALA A 2 3.27 1.74 -22.11
N LYS A 3 4.08 2.73 -21.69
CA LYS A 3 3.66 4.15 -21.59
C LYS A 3 3.20 4.68 -22.95
N ALA A 4 3.98 4.46 -24.01
CA ALA A 4 3.62 4.93 -25.36
C ALA A 4 2.32 4.27 -25.87
N LYS A 5 2.15 2.97 -25.62
CA LYS A 5 0.93 2.24 -25.97
C LYS A 5 -0.29 2.80 -25.23
N LEU A 6 -0.16 3.11 -23.94
CA LEU A 6 -1.22 3.71 -23.13
C LEU A 6 -1.66 5.09 -23.68
N TYR A 7 -0.72 5.97 -23.99
CA TYR A 7 -1.03 7.29 -24.55
C TYR A 7 -1.66 7.20 -25.96
N SER A 8 -1.21 6.26 -26.78
CA SER A 8 -1.82 6.01 -28.10
C SER A 8 -3.29 5.54 -27.95
N CYS A 9 -3.54 4.58 -27.06
CA CYS A 9 -4.90 4.07 -26.79
C CYS A 9 -5.82 5.18 -26.25
N LYS A 10 -5.30 6.05 -25.36
CA LYS A 10 -6.05 7.20 -24.85
C LYS A 10 -6.57 8.09 -25.98
N SER A 11 -5.73 8.41 -26.97
CA SER A 11 -6.14 9.25 -28.10
C SER A 11 -7.28 8.63 -28.90
N VAL A 12 -7.26 7.30 -29.10
CA VAL A 12 -8.32 6.57 -29.81
C VAL A 12 -9.62 6.56 -29.02
N ILE A 13 -9.55 6.28 -27.71
CA ILE A 13 -10.72 6.25 -26.83
C ILE A 13 -11.34 7.66 -26.71
N ASP A 14 -10.52 8.71 -26.60
CA ASP A 14 -11.01 10.08 -26.54
C ASP A 14 -11.71 10.51 -27.83
N ALA A 15 -11.15 10.17 -28.99
CA ALA A 15 -11.79 10.44 -30.27
C ALA A 15 -13.13 9.69 -30.41
N SER A 16 -13.17 8.43 -29.95
CA SER A 16 -14.39 7.62 -29.95
C SER A 16 -15.45 8.18 -29.00
N ALA A 17 -15.06 8.62 -27.81
CA ALA A 17 -15.96 9.23 -26.83
C ALA A 17 -16.55 10.57 -27.32
N ALA A 18 -15.80 11.33 -28.11
CA ALA A 18 -16.25 12.63 -28.63
C ALA A 18 -17.38 12.52 -29.67
N ILE A 19 -17.54 11.35 -30.30
CA ILE A 19 -18.52 11.12 -31.38
C ILE A 19 -19.56 10.04 -31.03
N SER A 20 -19.50 9.49 -29.81
CA SER A 20 -20.32 8.35 -29.38
C SER A 20 -21.37 8.79 -28.37
N ASP A 21 -22.62 8.41 -28.60
CA ASP A 21 -23.71 8.55 -27.62
C ASP A 21 -23.71 7.43 -26.55
N LYS A 22 -22.83 6.43 -26.70
CA LYS A 22 -22.69 5.33 -25.74
C LYS A 22 -22.03 5.81 -24.44
N THR A 23 -22.77 5.69 -23.34
CA THR A 23 -22.35 6.13 -22.00
C THR A 23 -21.09 5.38 -21.53
N GLU A 24 -20.91 4.13 -21.95
CA GLU A 24 -19.78 3.27 -21.58
C GLU A 24 -18.45 3.83 -22.11
N ILE A 25 -18.43 4.30 -23.36
CA ILE A 25 -17.21 4.84 -24.00
C ILE A 25 -16.83 6.18 -23.35
N VAL A 26 -17.81 7.02 -23.04
CA VAL A 26 -17.61 8.29 -22.34
C VAL A 26 -17.08 8.08 -20.91
N SER A 27 -17.67 7.13 -20.18
CA SER A 27 -17.24 6.76 -18.83
C SER A 27 -15.81 6.18 -18.83
N LEU A 28 -15.51 5.30 -19.78
CA LEU A 28 -14.16 4.75 -19.96
C LEU A 28 -13.11 5.85 -20.25
N SER A 29 -13.42 6.80 -21.15
CA SER A 29 -12.54 7.94 -21.43
C SER A 29 -12.27 8.77 -20.17
N THR A 30 -13.31 9.01 -19.37
CA THR A 30 -13.22 9.78 -18.12
C THR A 30 -12.34 9.07 -17.10
N ALA A 31 -12.63 7.80 -16.80
CA ALA A 31 -11.84 6.99 -15.87
C ALA A 31 -10.38 6.82 -16.33
N LEU A 32 -10.12 6.70 -17.64
CA LEU A 32 -8.77 6.64 -18.19
C LEU A 32 -8.00 7.95 -17.94
N LYS A 33 -8.64 9.11 -18.14
CA LYS A 33 -8.03 10.43 -17.88
C LYS A 33 -7.69 10.61 -16.39
N GLU A 34 -8.59 10.20 -15.50
CA GLU A 34 -8.37 10.24 -14.05
C GLU A 34 -7.19 9.37 -13.63
N ASN A 35 -7.15 8.11 -14.08
CA ASN A 35 -6.05 7.19 -13.80
C ASN A 35 -4.72 7.69 -14.36
N LEU A 36 -4.71 8.27 -15.58
CA LEU A 36 -3.51 8.89 -16.14
C LEU A 36 -3.04 10.08 -15.32
N SER A 37 -3.95 10.91 -14.81
CA SER A 37 -3.62 12.03 -13.92
C SER A 37 -2.99 11.52 -12.61
N PHE A 38 -3.56 10.46 -12.02
CA PHE A 38 -2.98 9.79 -10.85
C PHE A 38 -1.57 9.23 -11.12
N LEU A 39 -1.39 8.50 -12.22
CA LEU A 39 -0.08 7.93 -12.59
C LEU A 39 0.98 9.01 -12.83
N LYS A 40 0.62 10.15 -13.44
CA LYS A 40 1.52 11.29 -13.58
C LYS A 40 1.93 11.85 -12.22
N LYS A 41 0.97 12.06 -11.31
CA LYS A 41 1.28 12.51 -9.93
C LYS A 41 2.24 11.55 -9.22
N LEU A 42 2.05 10.25 -9.41
CA LEU A 42 2.91 9.21 -8.84
C LEU A 42 4.35 9.24 -9.40
N GLU A 43 4.51 9.55 -10.70
CA GLU A 43 5.81 9.67 -11.37
C GLU A 43 6.54 10.96 -10.93
N ASP A 44 5.82 12.07 -10.84
CA ASP A 44 6.40 13.40 -10.64
C ASP A 44 6.66 13.74 -9.16
N THR A 45 5.89 13.18 -8.22
CA THR A 45 5.88 13.66 -6.83
C THR A 45 6.71 12.79 -5.89
N GLN A 46 8.01 13.08 -5.77
CA GLN A 46 8.87 12.35 -4.82
C GLN A 46 8.40 12.48 -3.37
N LYS A 47 7.93 13.67 -2.95
CA LYS A 47 7.51 13.95 -1.56
C LYS A 47 6.26 13.17 -1.11
N GLN A 48 5.39 12.78 -2.04
CA GLN A 48 4.13 12.06 -1.74
C GLN A 48 4.12 10.63 -2.28
N LYS A 49 5.25 10.16 -2.83
CA LYS A 49 5.32 8.89 -3.55
C LYS A 49 4.85 7.70 -2.70
N GLY A 50 5.21 7.65 -1.41
CA GLY A 50 4.74 6.59 -0.52
C GLY A 50 3.23 6.57 -0.32
N LEU A 51 2.61 7.75 -0.18
CA LEU A 51 1.16 7.88 -0.02
C LEU A 51 0.43 7.46 -1.31
N LEU A 52 0.90 7.93 -2.46
CA LEU A 52 0.31 7.56 -3.75
C LEU A 52 0.49 6.07 -4.07
N LEU A 53 1.64 5.46 -3.71
CA LEU A 53 1.83 4.00 -3.80
C LEU A 53 0.88 3.24 -2.88
N CYS A 54 0.59 3.77 -1.69
CA CYS A 54 -0.42 3.20 -0.81
C CYS A 54 -1.79 3.21 -1.49
N TYR A 55 -2.19 4.33 -2.13
CA TYR A 55 -3.48 4.43 -2.82
C TYR A 55 -3.59 3.43 -3.97
N ASP A 56 -2.52 3.27 -4.76
CA ASP A 56 -2.47 2.28 -5.84
C ASP A 56 -2.61 0.84 -5.31
N LEU A 57 -1.92 0.51 -4.21
CA LEU A 57 -2.02 -0.81 -3.58
C LEU A 57 -3.40 -1.07 -2.96
N LEU A 58 -4.03 -0.07 -2.36
CA LEU A 58 -5.40 -0.16 -1.84
C LEU A 58 -6.41 -0.40 -2.96
N ALA A 59 -6.32 0.40 -4.04
CA ALA A 59 -7.14 0.22 -5.24
C ALA A 59 -6.98 -1.19 -5.82
N ASN A 60 -5.74 -1.65 -5.92
CA ASN A 60 -5.47 -2.97 -6.44
C ASN A 60 -6.00 -4.06 -5.50
N ALA A 61 -5.79 -3.95 -4.19
CA ALA A 61 -6.31 -4.90 -3.21
C ALA A 61 -7.83 -5.04 -3.31
N LYS A 62 -8.55 -3.91 -3.36
CA LYS A 62 -10.00 -3.87 -3.51
C LYS A 62 -10.45 -4.55 -4.80
N ARG A 63 -9.80 -4.26 -5.94
CA ARG A 63 -10.12 -4.90 -7.23
C ARG A 63 -9.98 -6.42 -7.19
N ARG A 64 -8.92 -6.93 -6.56
CA ARG A 64 -8.66 -8.38 -6.46
C ARG A 64 -9.70 -9.08 -5.58
N ALA A 65 -10.15 -8.42 -4.52
CA ALA A 65 -11.23 -8.94 -3.69
C ALA A 65 -12.59 -8.86 -4.40
N ASP A 66 -12.94 -7.73 -4.99
CA ASP A 66 -14.31 -7.46 -5.46
C ASP A 66 -14.64 -8.12 -6.81
N LEU A 67 -13.67 -8.20 -7.73
CA LEU A 67 -13.92 -8.71 -9.07
C LEU A 67 -13.55 -10.19 -9.24
N GLU A 68 -12.76 -10.73 -8.32
CA GLU A 68 -12.16 -12.06 -8.50
C GLU A 68 -12.21 -12.94 -7.23
N ASP A 69 -12.79 -12.46 -6.13
CA ASP A 69 -12.84 -13.14 -4.83
C ASP A 69 -11.45 -13.59 -4.31
N LYS A 70 -10.37 -12.92 -4.75
CA LYS A 70 -8.99 -13.28 -4.39
C LYS A 70 -8.57 -12.56 -3.10
N PHE A 71 -9.19 -12.93 -1.98
CA PHE A 71 -8.97 -12.27 -0.69
C PHE A 71 -7.54 -12.40 -0.16
N ASP A 72 -6.88 -13.56 -0.32
CA ASP A 72 -5.47 -13.72 0.05
C ASP A 72 -4.55 -12.77 -0.73
N ASP A 73 -4.82 -12.60 -2.01
CA ASP A 73 -4.05 -11.74 -2.92
C ASP A 73 -4.30 -10.25 -2.62
N GLY A 74 -5.55 -9.89 -2.28
CA GLY A 74 -5.91 -8.59 -1.74
C GLY A 74 -5.22 -8.31 -0.39
N MET A 75 -5.20 -9.29 0.51
CA MET A 75 -4.58 -9.19 1.83
C MET A 75 -3.06 -8.94 1.73
N ALA A 76 -2.38 -9.61 0.81
CA ALA A 76 -0.96 -9.38 0.55
C ALA A 76 -0.68 -7.93 0.10
N ARG A 77 -1.55 -7.33 -0.72
CA ARG A 77 -1.44 -5.93 -1.16
C ARG A 77 -1.72 -4.95 -0.03
N LEU A 78 -2.71 -5.23 0.83
CA LEU A 78 -2.98 -4.42 2.02
C LEU A 78 -1.78 -4.38 2.97
N TYR A 79 -1.20 -5.55 3.25
CA TYR A 79 0.01 -5.64 4.07
C TYR A 79 1.18 -4.86 3.44
N ARG A 80 1.38 -5.03 2.11
CA ARG A 80 2.41 -4.30 1.39
C ARG A 80 2.20 -2.78 1.42
N ALA A 81 0.94 -2.31 1.37
CA ALA A 81 0.61 -0.89 1.47
C ALA A 81 1.07 -0.32 2.82
N MET A 82 0.81 -1.02 3.92
CA MET A 82 1.28 -0.61 5.25
C MET A 82 2.81 -0.59 5.34
N GLU A 83 3.48 -1.61 4.80
CA GLU A 83 4.95 -1.60 4.74
C GLU A 83 5.47 -0.41 3.93
N ALA A 84 4.83 -0.08 2.81
CA ALA A 84 5.26 1.02 1.94
C ALA A 84 5.11 2.37 2.64
N MET A 85 4.04 2.56 3.41
CA MET A 85 3.81 3.77 4.21
C MET A 85 4.94 3.98 5.22
N ALA A 86 5.27 2.97 6.03
CA ALA A 86 6.36 3.08 7.01
C ALA A 86 7.73 3.25 6.34
N GLN A 87 8.00 2.49 5.28
CA GLN A 87 9.24 2.58 4.50
C GLN A 87 9.48 3.99 3.98
N PHE A 88 8.47 4.57 3.33
CA PHE A 88 8.58 5.89 2.76
C PHE A 88 8.68 6.98 3.85
N ARG A 89 7.90 6.86 4.94
CA ARG A 89 7.97 7.82 6.05
C ARG A 89 9.37 7.85 6.67
N LEU A 90 9.94 6.68 6.98
CA LEU A 90 11.29 6.53 7.51
C LEU A 90 12.35 7.07 6.55
N GLU A 91 12.25 6.78 5.25
CA GLU A 91 13.22 7.25 4.27
C GLU A 91 13.13 8.77 4.07
N SER A 92 11.93 9.33 3.94
CA SER A 92 11.76 10.73 3.57
C SER A 92 11.92 11.73 4.72
N HIS A 93 11.66 11.31 5.98
CA HIS A 93 11.76 12.21 7.15
C HIS A 93 13.00 11.96 8.00
N TYR A 94 13.56 10.74 7.95
CA TYR A 94 14.66 10.33 8.83
C TYR A 94 15.89 9.80 8.08
N ASP A 95 15.86 9.71 6.74
CA ASP A 95 16.90 9.07 5.91
C ASP A 95 17.18 7.60 6.34
N ILE A 96 16.15 6.91 6.83
CA ILE A 96 16.24 5.53 7.29
C ILE A 96 15.66 4.60 6.23
N LYS A 97 16.52 3.79 5.63
CA LYS A 97 16.12 2.73 4.69
C LYS A 97 15.90 1.43 5.45
N THR A 98 14.65 0.99 5.58
CA THR A 98 14.27 -0.21 6.36
C THR A 98 15.00 -1.50 5.99
N ARG A 99 15.54 -1.62 4.77
CA ARG A 99 16.33 -2.77 4.31
C ARG A 99 17.83 -2.67 4.59
N ASN A 100 18.27 -1.53 5.12
CA ASN A 100 19.67 -1.19 5.37
C ASN A 100 19.77 -0.14 6.50
N VAL A 101 19.16 -0.43 7.65
CA VAL A 101 19.17 0.50 8.79
C VAL A 101 20.54 0.44 9.46
N LYS A 102 21.15 1.60 9.68
CA LYS A 102 22.40 1.68 10.46
C LYS A 102 22.05 1.69 11.94
N ILE A 103 22.81 0.95 12.76
CA ILE A 103 22.64 0.90 14.23
C ILE A 103 22.53 2.28 14.86
N ARG A 104 23.37 3.23 14.42
CA ARG A 104 23.38 4.62 14.91
C ARG A 104 22.09 5.41 14.63
N GLN A 105 21.26 4.94 13.70
CA GLN A 105 19.95 5.54 13.39
C GLN A 105 18.83 5.00 14.29
N ILE A 106 19.12 3.97 15.09
CA ILE A 106 18.17 3.36 16.01
C ILE A 106 18.35 4.04 17.38
N PRO A 107 17.26 4.57 17.99
CA PRO A 107 17.29 5.11 19.35
C PRO A 107 17.83 4.12 20.37
N ASP A 108 18.49 4.61 21.42
CA ASP A 108 19.13 3.79 22.46
C ASP A 108 18.16 2.77 23.08
N SER A 109 16.90 3.18 23.29
CA SER A 109 15.82 2.36 23.85
C SER A 109 15.48 1.12 23.02
N LEU A 110 15.72 1.14 21.71
CA LEU A 110 15.42 0.03 20.81
C LEU A 110 16.66 -0.72 20.33
N ARG A 111 17.84 -0.13 20.47
CA ARG A 111 19.08 -0.58 19.83
C ARG A 111 19.40 -2.04 20.12
N GLU A 112 19.51 -2.41 21.40
CA GLU A 112 19.87 -3.78 21.80
C GLU A 112 18.85 -4.81 21.26
N ASN A 113 17.55 -4.50 21.36
CA ASN A 113 16.50 -5.39 20.89
C ASN A 113 16.55 -5.58 19.37
N TYR A 114 16.82 -4.50 18.63
CA TYR A 114 16.79 -4.50 17.17
C TYR A 114 18.03 -5.16 16.59
N GLU A 115 19.20 -4.91 17.18
CA GLU A 115 20.44 -5.60 16.82
C GLU A 115 20.27 -7.11 16.97
N ARG A 116 19.80 -7.57 18.13
CA ARG A 116 19.63 -9.00 18.39
C ARG A 116 18.62 -9.69 17.46
N ARG A 117 17.57 -8.98 17.03
CA ARG A 117 16.43 -9.60 16.32
C ARG A 117 16.44 -9.43 14.82
N TYR A 118 17.05 -8.37 14.31
CA TYR A 118 16.88 -7.94 12.92
C TYR A 118 18.20 -7.74 12.17
N ILE A 119 19.35 -7.97 12.81
CA ILE A 119 20.62 -8.01 12.10
C ILE A 119 20.65 -9.24 11.20
N ASP A 120 20.97 -9.01 9.92
CA ASP A 120 21.30 -10.07 8.98
C ASP A 120 22.80 -10.35 9.10
N GLU A 121 23.15 -11.47 9.74
CA GLU A 121 24.55 -11.87 10.01
C GLU A 121 25.41 -11.98 8.74
N LYS A 122 24.79 -12.15 7.56
CA LYS A 122 25.52 -12.27 6.30
C LYS A 122 25.95 -10.94 5.71
N ASP A 123 25.17 -9.89 5.95
CA ASP A 123 25.34 -8.58 5.32
C ASP A 123 25.69 -7.46 6.33
N GLU A 124 25.66 -7.75 7.63
CA GLU A 124 25.73 -6.76 8.73
C GLU A 124 24.67 -5.65 8.60
N ARG A 125 23.52 -5.97 8.00
CA ARG A 125 22.42 -5.01 7.75
C ARG A 125 21.22 -5.31 8.61
N ILE A 126 20.62 -4.27 9.18
CA ILE A 126 19.34 -4.40 9.88
C ILE A 126 18.19 -4.26 8.88
N LYS A 127 17.36 -5.30 8.80
CA LYS A 127 16.14 -5.33 7.97
C LYS A 127 14.91 -5.28 8.87
N LEU A 128 14.18 -4.17 8.84
CA LEU A 128 13.02 -3.98 9.71
C LEU A 128 11.73 -4.54 9.07
N PRO A 129 11.03 -5.49 9.74
CA PRO A 129 9.67 -5.86 9.35
C PRO A 129 8.67 -4.73 9.67
N LEU A 130 7.41 -4.92 9.27
CA LEU A 130 6.30 -3.98 9.47
C LEU A 130 6.25 -3.43 10.91
N PHE A 131 6.09 -4.33 11.89
CA PHE A 131 5.93 -3.94 13.29
C PHE A 131 7.14 -3.13 13.81
N ALA A 132 8.36 -3.57 13.49
CA ALA A 132 9.58 -2.90 13.92
C ALA A 132 9.75 -1.52 13.25
N SER A 133 9.28 -1.37 12.01
CA SER A 133 9.31 -0.08 11.31
C SER A 133 8.37 0.93 11.97
N TYR A 134 7.16 0.52 12.36
CA TYR A 134 6.22 1.38 13.08
C TYR A 134 6.65 1.66 14.53
N GLN A 135 7.24 0.68 15.22
CA GLN A 135 7.80 0.90 16.55
C GLN A 135 8.96 1.89 16.51
N LEU A 136 9.80 1.85 15.48
CA LEU A 136 10.86 2.84 15.28
C LEU A 136 10.27 4.23 15.03
N LEU A 137 9.26 4.36 14.16
CA LEU A 137 8.56 5.62 13.93
C LEU A 137 7.98 6.20 15.23
N LYS A 138 7.32 5.38 16.04
CA LYS A 138 6.78 5.80 17.33
C LYS A 138 7.87 6.30 18.28
N GLU A 139 9.00 5.60 18.36
CA GLU A 139 10.12 5.99 19.22
C GLU A 139 10.79 7.30 18.75
N LEU A 140 10.73 7.58 17.44
CA LEU A 140 11.16 8.84 16.85
C LEU A 140 10.12 9.98 17.01
N GLY A 141 9.00 9.72 17.70
CA GLY A 141 7.92 10.68 17.90
C GLY A 141 7.08 10.96 16.65
N ASP A 142 7.07 10.05 15.67
CA ASP A 142 6.31 10.23 14.42
C ASP A 142 4.84 9.83 14.60
N GLU A 143 3.94 10.73 14.19
CA GLU A 143 2.48 10.55 14.18
C GLU A 143 2.02 9.27 13.47
N LEU A 144 2.73 8.80 12.43
CA LEU A 144 2.38 7.59 11.69
C LEU A 144 2.67 6.35 12.55
N GLY A 145 3.75 6.39 13.32
CA GLY A 145 4.08 5.38 14.32
C GLY A 145 3.02 5.33 15.42
N GLU A 146 2.72 6.47 16.02
CA GLU A 146 1.70 6.58 17.06
C GLU A 146 0.32 6.12 16.58
N GLY A 147 -0.11 6.60 15.41
CA GLY A 147 -1.38 6.25 14.78
C GLY A 147 -1.52 4.76 14.52
N PHE A 148 -0.46 4.07 14.07
CA PHE A 148 -0.48 2.62 13.91
C PHE A 148 -0.80 1.90 15.21
N PHE A 149 -0.17 2.30 16.32
CA PHE A 149 -0.37 1.66 17.63
C PHE A 149 -1.74 1.97 18.25
N GLN A 150 -2.43 3.04 17.83
CA GLN A 150 -3.82 3.29 18.25
C GLN A 150 -4.79 2.19 17.75
N TYR A 151 -4.52 1.63 16.56
CA TYR A 151 -5.30 0.55 15.96
C TYR A 151 -4.70 -0.85 16.20
N TYR A 152 -3.40 -0.93 16.53
CA TYR A 152 -2.68 -2.20 16.55
C TYR A 152 -3.28 -3.21 17.52
N ASP A 153 -3.36 -2.86 18.79
CA ASP A 153 -3.80 -3.81 19.83
C ASP A 153 -5.30 -4.11 19.76
N LYS A 154 -6.10 -3.18 19.22
CA LYS A 154 -7.56 -3.30 19.16
C LYS A 154 -8.03 -4.09 17.94
N GLU A 155 -7.39 -3.89 16.80
CA GLU A 155 -7.92 -4.36 15.50
C GLU A 155 -6.84 -5.09 14.68
N LEU A 156 -5.69 -4.44 14.41
CA LEU A 156 -4.73 -4.97 13.43
C LEU A 156 -4.03 -6.24 13.89
N ARG A 157 -3.68 -6.38 15.17
CA ARG A 157 -2.90 -7.53 15.66
C ARG A 157 -3.57 -8.85 15.30
N SER A 158 -4.86 -8.98 15.59
CA SER A 158 -5.63 -10.19 15.29
C SER A 158 -5.72 -10.48 13.78
N ILE A 159 -5.86 -9.42 12.98
CA ILE A 159 -5.97 -9.52 11.51
C ILE A 159 -4.62 -9.93 10.91
N LEU A 160 -3.51 -9.35 11.38
CA LEU A 160 -2.15 -9.70 10.97
C LEU A 160 -1.80 -11.14 11.34
N ASP A 161 -2.26 -11.62 12.49
CA ASP A 161 -2.12 -13.03 12.88
C ASP A 161 -2.88 -13.95 11.93
N LEU A 162 -4.10 -13.60 11.52
CA LEU A 162 -4.86 -14.34 10.50
C LEU A 162 -4.14 -14.33 9.14
N ARG A 163 -3.60 -13.19 8.72
CA ARG A 163 -2.77 -13.10 7.50
C ARG A 163 -1.55 -14.00 7.60
N ASN A 164 -0.85 -14.04 8.73
CA ASN A 164 0.36 -14.85 8.87
C ASN A 164 0.08 -16.35 8.75
N ARG A 165 -1.14 -16.77 9.13
CA ARG A 165 -1.63 -18.13 8.97
C ARG A 165 -2.16 -18.44 7.56
N SER A 166 -2.14 -17.46 6.66
CA SER A 166 -2.67 -17.62 5.31
C SER A 166 -1.71 -18.31 4.33
N ILE A 167 -2.25 -18.87 3.24
CA ILE A 167 -1.48 -19.63 2.24
C ILE A 167 -0.47 -18.78 1.47
N LEU A 168 -0.79 -17.50 1.21
CA LEU A 168 0.14 -16.56 0.56
C LEU A 168 1.11 -15.91 1.57
N ALA A 169 1.14 -16.40 2.80
CA ALA A 169 2.03 -15.99 3.86
C ALA A 169 2.85 -17.18 4.37
N HIS A 170 2.64 -17.58 5.63
CA HIS A 170 3.44 -18.60 6.31
C HIS A 170 2.58 -19.74 6.87
N GLY A 171 1.30 -19.82 6.50
CA GLY A 171 0.41 -20.88 6.95
C GLY A 171 -0.34 -21.55 5.81
N PHE A 172 -1.48 -22.15 6.14
CA PHE A 172 -2.24 -23.01 5.23
C PHE A 172 -3.74 -22.68 5.18
N HIS A 173 -4.17 -21.59 5.83
CA HIS A 173 -5.57 -21.17 5.83
C HIS A 173 -5.85 -20.17 4.70
N ALA A 174 -7.08 -20.13 4.18
CA ALA A 174 -7.49 -19.08 3.27
C ALA A 174 -7.91 -17.82 4.04
N VAL A 175 -7.66 -16.64 3.49
CA VAL A 175 -8.20 -15.39 4.04
C VAL A 175 -9.70 -15.31 3.69
N LYS A 176 -10.53 -15.09 4.72
CA LYS A 176 -11.97 -14.86 4.53
C LYS A 176 -12.23 -13.42 4.07
N GLU A 177 -13.31 -13.22 3.31
CA GLU A 177 -13.76 -11.88 2.92
C GLU A 177 -13.85 -10.93 4.11
N GLU A 178 -14.52 -11.34 5.19
CA GLU A 178 -14.68 -10.52 6.40
C GLU A 178 -13.33 -10.03 6.95
N THR A 179 -12.30 -10.88 6.93
CA THR A 179 -10.96 -10.52 7.40
C THR A 179 -10.30 -9.50 6.46
N PHE A 180 -10.45 -9.68 5.15
CA PHE A 180 -10.00 -8.71 4.16
C PHE A 180 -10.71 -7.35 4.33
N ARG A 181 -12.05 -7.35 4.42
CA ARG A 181 -12.86 -6.13 4.59
C ARG A 181 -12.49 -5.37 5.87
N LYS A 182 -12.29 -6.09 6.98
CA LYS A 182 -11.81 -5.51 8.24
C LYS A 182 -10.42 -4.88 8.07
N MET A 183 -9.46 -5.59 7.47
CA MET A 183 -8.13 -5.02 7.23
C MET A 183 -8.19 -3.77 6.36
N TYR A 184 -8.95 -3.83 5.26
CA TYR A 184 -9.12 -2.71 4.33
C TYR A 184 -9.69 -1.48 5.05
N SER A 185 -10.79 -1.65 5.79
CA SER A 185 -11.43 -0.57 6.55
C SER A 185 -10.50 0.05 7.62
N VAL A 186 -9.75 -0.78 8.35
CA VAL A 186 -8.80 -0.29 9.36
C VAL A 186 -7.68 0.51 8.69
N ILE A 187 -7.14 0.05 7.55
CA ILE A 187 -6.07 0.77 6.85
C ILE A 187 -6.56 2.12 6.33
N LEU A 188 -7.79 2.22 5.81
CA LEU A 188 -8.36 3.51 5.39
C LEU A 188 -8.41 4.52 6.56
N ARG A 189 -8.93 4.09 7.72
CA ARG A 189 -9.00 4.93 8.93
C ARG A 189 -7.62 5.32 9.44
N PHE A 190 -6.70 4.35 9.52
CA PHE A 190 -5.33 4.57 9.97
C PHE A 190 -4.56 5.50 9.04
N ALA A 191 -4.69 5.34 7.73
CA ALA A 191 -4.00 6.16 6.74
C ALA A 191 -4.67 7.53 6.52
N GLY A 192 -5.86 7.76 7.10
CA GLY A 192 -6.63 8.99 6.89
C GLY A 192 -7.12 9.15 5.44
N VAL A 193 -7.45 8.04 4.77
CA VAL A 193 -7.78 7.99 3.34
C VAL A 193 -9.26 7.66 3.17
N THR A 194 -9.92 8.37 2.25
CA THR A 194 -11.28 8.04 1.83
C THR A 194 -11.29 7.29 0.49
N GLU A 195 -12.37 6.57 0.22
CA GLU A 195 -12.54 5.77 -1.01
C GLU A 195 -12.53 6.63 -2.29
N GLU A 196 -12.81 7.93 -2.17
CA GLU A 196 -12.79 8.89 -3.28
C GLU A 196 -11.37 9.30 -3.68
N GLN A 197 -10.40 9.16 -2.77
CA GLN A 197 -8.99 9.49 -3.03
C GLN A 197 -8.24 8.35 -3.72
N ILE A 198 -8.80 7.15 -3.70
CA ILE A 198 -8.19 5.94 -4.24
C ILE A 198 -8.53 5.82 -5.73
N PRO A 199 -7.54 5.58 -6.61
CA PRO A 199 -7.81 5.45 -8.04
C PRO A 199 -8.74 4.27 -8.31
N ARG A 200 -9.72 4.46 -9.19
CA ARG A 200 -10.65 3.41 -9.59
C ARG A 200 -10.29 2.91 -10.97
N PHE A 201 -10.10 1.60 -11.09
CA PHE A 201 -9.89 0.97 -12.39
C PHE A 201 -11.22 0.97 -13.16
N PRO A 202 -11.24 1.29 -14.46
CA PRO A 202 -12.48 1.28 -15.24
C PRO A 202 -13.05 -0.14 -15.34
N ASP A 203 -14.36 -0.26 -15.16
CA ASP A 203 -15.08 -1.49 -15.43
C ASP A 203 -15.23 -1.67 -16.94
N LEU A 204 -14.58 -2.70 -17.47
CA LEU A 204 -14.68 -3.07 -18.88
C LEU A 204 -15.83 -4.07 -19.02
N VAL A 205 -17.05 -3.55 -19.18
CA VAL A 205 -18.19 -4.37 -19.61
C VAL A 205 -18.01 -4.60 -21.11
N LEU A 206 -17.45 -5.75 -21.47
CA LEU A 206 -17.31 -6.21 -22.85
C LEU A 206 -18.60 -6.88 -23.34
#